data_AF-L8FQB8-F1
#
_entry.id   AF-L8FQB8-F1
#
_cell.length_a   1.000
_cell.length_b   1.000
_cell.length_c   1.000
_cell.angle_alpha   90.00
_cell.angle_beta   90.00
_cell.angle_gamma   90.00
#
_symmetry.space_group_name_H-M   'P 1'
#
loop_
_entity.id
_entity.type
_entity.pdbx_description
1 polymer ?
#
loop_
_entity_poly.entity_id
_entity_poly.type
_entity_poly.pdbx_seq_one_letter_code
_entity_poly.pdbx_strand_id
1 'polypeptide(L)'
;MLHLSWSYSADIWNVGVMIWDIFEGKHLFRGQDPKRGRYTTRAHLTELISVLGPPPLELIKRGERSAEWFDGNGKWLEPDENEPERLPLLPSSSLEAAEENLNGKDKDLFLNFIKSMLQWEPEKRMPARELLNDPWLTRSQV
;
A
#
# COMPACT_ATOMS: atom_id res chain seq x y z
N MET A 1 3.11 -4.68 10.21
CA MET A 1 4.13 -4.12 9.30
C MET A 1 5.05 -3.13 10.02
N LEU A 2 4.54 -2.08 10.67
CA LEU A 2 5.33 -1.17 11.52
C LEU A 2 5.05 -1.29 13.04
N HIS A 3 4.24 -2.27 13.47
CA HIS A 3 3.81 -2.43 14.87
C HIS A 3 3.08 -1.19 15.42
N LEU A 4 2.02 -0.77 14.73
CA LEU A 4 1.09 0.27 15.19
C LEU A 4 -0.16 -0.40 15.79
N SER A 5 -0.89 0.32 16.65
CA SER A 5 -2.15 -0.15 17.24
C SER A 5 -3.18 -0.47 16.16
N TRP A 6 -3.70 -1.70 16.16
CA TRP A 6 -4.73 -2.15 15.23
C TRP A 6 -6.09 -1.52 15.53
N SER A 7 -6.83 -1.16 14.48
CA SER A 7 -8.23 -0.71 14.56
C SER A 7 -8.99 -1.14 13.30
N TYR A 8 -10.27 -0.80 13.19
CA TYR A 8 -11.12 -1.11 12.03
C TYR A 8 -10.53 -0.61 10.69
N SER A 9 -9.67 0.40 10.72
CA SER A 9 -9.01 0.93 9.50
C SER A 9 -8.06 -0.09 8.84
N ALA A 10 -7.64 -1.13 9.57
CA ALA A 10 -6.94 -2.26 8.99
C ALA A 10 -7.85 -3.09 8.09
N ASP A 11 -9.12 -3.27 8.46
CA ASP A 11 -10.10 -3.97 7.61
C ASP A 11 -10.39 -3.16 6.35
N ILE A 12 -10.47 -1.83 6.44
CA ILE A 12 -10.62 -0.94 5.28
C ILE A 12 -9.48 -1.15 4.28
N TRP A 13 -8.24 -1.24 4.77
CA TRP A 13 -7.09 -1.53 3.90
C TRP A 13 -7.20 -2.90 3.23
N ASN A 14 -7.54 -3.94 4.01
CA ASN A 14 -7.69 -5.30 3.49
C ASN A 14 -8.78 -5.36 2.41
N VAL A 15 -9.90 -4.66 2.60
CA VAL A 15 -10.97 -4.53 1.61
C VAL A 15 -10.47 -3.80 0.36
N GLY A 16 -9.73 -2.70 0.50
CA GLY A 16 -9.16 -1.98 -0.64
C GLY A 16 -8.24 -2.85 -1.51
N VAL A 17 -7.34 -3.62 -0.88
CA VAL A 17 -6.46 -4.57 -1.60
C VAL A 17 -7.28 -5.69 -2.23
N MET A 18 -8.28 -6.23 -1.54
CA MET A 18 -9.14 -7.29 -2.07
C MET A 18 -9.95 -6.83 -3.29
N ILE A 19 -10.54 -5.64 -3.24
CA ILE A 19 -11.29 -5.05 -4.37
C ILE A 19 -10.38 -4.91 -5.58
N TRP A 20 -9.16 -4.40 -5.37
CA TRP A 20 -8.16 -4.33 -6.42
C TRP A 20 -7.85 -5.69 -7.04
N ASP A 21 -7.52 -6.68 -6.20
CA ASP A 21 -7.10 -8.01 -6.67
C ASP A 21 -8.20 -8.72 -7.47
N ILE A 22 -9.46 -8.59 -7.04
CA ILE A 22 -10.62 -9.14 -7.75
C ILE A 22 -10.83 -8.41 -9.08
N PHE A 23 -10.73 -7.08 -9.06
CA PHE A 23 -11.00 -6.26 -10.24
C PHE A 23 -9.91 -6.42 -11.31
N GLU A 24 -8.64 -6.37 -10.91
CA GLU A 24 -7.49 -6.48 -11.82
C GLU A 24 -7.14 -7.93 -12.19
N GLY A 25 -7.69 -8.92 -11.48
CA GLY A 25 -7.37 -10.33 -11.66
C GLY A 25 -5.94 -10.70 -11.28
N LYS A 26 -5.21 -9.81 -10.59
CA LYS A 26 -3.83 -9.99 -10.15
C LYS A 26 -3.58 -9.26 -8.83
N HIS A 27 -2.68 -9.80 -8.01
CA HIS A 27 -2.32 -9.19 -6.73
C HIS A 27 -1.63 -7.83 -6.89
N LEU A 28 -2.12 -6.82 -6.17
CA LEU A 28 -1.44 -5.52 -6.04
C LEU A 28 -0.11 -5.65 -5.29
N PHE A 29 -0.11 -6.41 -4.19
CA PHE A 29 1.05 -6.64 -3.34
C PHE A 29 1.21 -8.14 -3.08
N ARG A 30 2.37 -8.70 -3.38
CA ARG A 30 2.70 -10.12 -3.18
C ARG A 30 3.59 -10.31 -1.96
N GLY A 31 4.47 -9.34 -1.68
CA GLY A 31 5.48 -9.43 -0.63
C GLY A 31 6.48 -10.57 -0.83
N GLN A 32 6.64 -11.04 -2.07
CA GLN A 32 7.48 -12.19 -2.39
C GLN A 32 8.94 -11.75 -2.39
N ASP A 33 9.70 -12.25 -1.43
CA ASP A 33 11.13 -11.94 -1.33
C ASP A 33 11.93 -12.71 -2.38
N PRO A 34 12.62 -12.03 -3.32
CA PRO A 34 13.37 -12.70 -4.38
C PRO A 34 14.58 -13.46 -3.86
N LYS A 35 15.13 -13.08 -2.70
CA LYS A 35 16.28 -13.77 -2.09
C LYS A 35 15.84 -14.98 -1.25
N ARG A 36 14.65 -14.92 -0.64
CA ARG A 36 14.17 -15.96 0.30
C ARG A 36 13.10 -16.88 -0.26
N GLY A 37 12.53 -16.57 -1.43
CA GLY A 37 11.50 -17.38 -2.07
C GLY A 37 10.19 -17.48 -1.28
N ARG A 38 9.96 -16.60 -0.32
CA ARG A 38 8.76 -16.58 0.54
C ARG A 38 8.33 -15.17 0.86
N TYR A 39 7.14 -15.04 1.42
CA TYR A 39 6.66 -13.75 1.93
C TYR A 39 7.62 -13.16 2.98
N THR A 40 7.94 -11.88 2.84
CA THR A 40 8.59 -11.12 3.92
C THR A 40 8.01 -9.71 4.03
N THR A 41 7.99 -9.19 5.27
CA THR A 41 7.55 -7.81 5.54
C THR A 41 8.35 -6.78 4.75
N ARG A 42 9.67 -6.99 4.58
CA ARG A 42 10.53 -6.09 3.81
C ARG A 42 10.16 -6.04 2.32
N ALA A 43 9.92 -7.18 1.68
CA ALA A 43 9.55 -7.23 0.27
C ALA A 43 8.16 -6.61 0.04
N HIS A 44 7.26 -6.81 0.99
CA HIS A 44 5.96 -6.16 0.92
C HIS A 44 6.08 -4.63 1.14
N LEU A 45 6.96 -4.17 2.02
CA LEU A 45 7.22 -2.73 2.20
C LEU A 45 7.83 -2.07 0.95
N THR A 46 8.73 -2.75 0.22
CA THR A 46 9.27 -2.19 -1.02
C THR A 46 8.20 -2.05 -2.11
N GLU A 47 7.26 -2.99 -2.21
CA GLU A 47 6.10 -2.90 -3.10
C GLU A 47 5.17 -1.74 -2.71
N LEU A 48 4.89 -1.57 -1.41
CA LEU A 48 4.09 -0.45 -0.92
C LEU A 48 4.74 0.90 -1.24
N ILE A 49 6.04 1.04 -0.99
CA ILE A 49 6.78 2.28 -1.28
C ILE A 49 6.80 2.57 -2.77
N SER A 50 6.92 1.55 -3.63
CA SER A 50 6.87 1.71 -5.08
C SER A 50 5.53 2.27 -5.55
N VAL A 51 4.40 1.81 -4.99
CA VAL A 51 3.06 2.20 -5.45
C VAL A 51 2.53 3.45 -4.75
N LEU A 52 2.77 3.60 -3.45
CA LEU A 52 2.20 4.66 -2.61
C LEU A 52 3.20 5.78 -2.29
N GLY A 53 4.47 5.62 -2.68
CA GLY A 53 5.55 6.47 -2.21
C GLY A 53 5.97 6.16 -0.77
N PRO A 54 6.99 6.87 -0.25
CA PRO A 54 7.52 6.63 1.08
C PRO A 54 6.47 6.92 2.17
N PRO A 55 6.46 6.15 3.28
CA PRO A 55 5.59 6.46 4.40
C PRO A 55 5.96 7.81 5.03
N PRO A 56 4.99 8.56 5.59
CA PRO A 56 5.28 9.78 6.33
C PRO A 56 6.26 9.53 7.48
N LEU A 57 7.19 10.47 7.70
CA LEU A 57 8.22 10.34 8.74
C LEU A 57 7.62 10.12 10.14
N GLU A 58 6.52 10.78 10.45
CA GLU A 58 5.83 10.61 11.74
C GLU A 58 5.31 9.19 11.94
N LEU A 59 4.90 8.51 10.86
CA LEU A 59 4.50 7.11 10.90
C LEU A 59 5.70 6.20 11.18
N ILE A 60 6.84 6.50 10.55
CA ILE A 60 8.10 5.79 10.77
C ILE A 60 8.53 5.93 12.23
N LYS A 61 8.58 7.15 12.78
CA LYS A 61 8.98 7.41 14.18
C LYS A 61 8.09 6.70 15.20
N ARG A 62 6.80 6.51 14.91
CA ARG A 62 5.85 5.81 15.78
C ARG A 62 6.01 4.28 15.76
N GLY A 63 6.60 3.72 14.71
CA GLY A 63 6.66 2.27 14.53
C GLY A 63 7.79 1.61 15.31
N GLU A 64 7.46 0.61 16.14
CA GLU A 64 8.43 -0.11 16.98
C GLU A 64 9.50 -0.83 16.15
N ARG A 65 9.13 -1.26 14.93
CA ARG A 65 9.99 -2.01 14.01
C ARG A 65 10.55 -1.17 12.86
N SER A 66 10.33 0.14 12.89
CA SER A 66 10.76 1.02 11.79
C SER A 66 12.27 1.04 11.60
N ALA A 67 13.04 0.92 12.68
CA ALA A 67 14.51 0.89 12.63
C ALA A 67 15.08 -0.34 11.92
N GLU A 68 14.28 -1.38 11.67
CA GLU A 68 14.69 -2.53 10.84
C GLU A 68 14.79 -2.18 9.35
N TRP A 69 14.05 -1.15 8.91
CA TRP A 69 13.83 -0.86 7.48
C TRP A 69 14.19 0.57 7.08
N PHE A 70 14.18 1.49 8.04
CA PHE A 70 14.43 2.91 7.81
C PHE A 70 15.52 3.43 8.75
N ASP A 71 16.30 4.40 8.28
CA ASP A 71 17.23 5.15 9.11
C ASP A 71 16.51 6.18 10.00
N GLY A 72 17.27 6.90 10.84
CA GLY A 72 16.73 7.93 11.73
C GLY A 72 16.08 9.12 11.02
N ASN A 73 16.33 9.29 9.72
CA ASN A 73 15.73 10.33 8.89
C ASN A 73 14.53 9.81 8.08
N GLY A 74 14.15 8.54 8.26
CA GLY A 74 13.05 7.90 7.53
C GLY A 74 13.41 7.44 6.13
N LYS A 75 14.69 7.37 5.78
CA LYS A 75 15.15 6.85 4.49
C LYS A 75 15.23 5.32 4.55
N TRP A 76 14.82 4.66 3.48
CA TRP A 76 14.95 3.21 3.34
C TRP A 76 16.41 2.75 3.49
N LEU A 77 16.62 1.66 4.23
CA LEU A 77 17.92 1.03 4.40
C LEU A 77 18.22 0.14 3.19
N GLU A 78 19.01 0.68 2.27
CA GLU A 78 19.49 -0.02 1.08
C GLU A 78 20.45 -1.17 1.46
N PRO A 79 20.63 -2.17 0.57
CA PRO A 79 21.68 -3.17 0.70
C PRO A 79 23.06 -2.53 0.62
N ASP A 80 23.95 -2.94 1.52
CA ASP A 80 25.34 -2.51 1.58
C ASP A 80 26.27 -3.71 1.88
N GLU A 81 27.57 -3.49 1.94
CA GLU A 81 28.57 -4.54 2.17
C GLU A 81 28.41 -5.25 3.52
N ASN A 82 27.92 -4.55 4.55
CA ASN A 82 27.71 -5.09 5.88
C ASN A 82 26.38 -5.86 5.95
N GLU A 83 25.38 -5.42 5.18
CA GLU A 83 24.01 -5.93 5.20
C GLU A 83 23.52 -6.31 3.77
N PRO A 84 24.22 -7.24 3.09
CA PRO A 84 23.92 -7.60 1.69
C PRO A 84 22.56 -8.30 1.54
N GLU A 85 21.99 -8.77 2.64
CA GLU A 85 20.69 -9.42 2.64
C GLU A 85 19.55 -8.44 2.38
N ARG A 86 19.66 -7.15 2.72
CA ARG A 86 18.59 -6.14 2.53
C ARG A 86 18.09 -6.10 1.08
N LEU A 87 16.90 -5.55 0.88
CA LEU A 87 16.31 -5.43 -0.45
C LEU A 87 16.39 -3.97 -0.93
N PRO A 88 16.74 -3.73 -2.20
CA PRO A 88 16.65 -2.39 -2.75
C PRO A 88 15.20 -1.97 -2.91
N LEU A 89 14.93 -0.66 -2.95
CA LEU A 89 13.62 -0.18 -3.36
C LEU A 89 13.31 -0.61 -4.79
N LEU A 90 12.06 -0.97 -5.04
CA LEU A 90 11.56 -1.19 -6.39
C LEU A 90 11.43 0.16 -7.12
N PRO A 91 11.50 0.17 -8.47
CA PRO A 91 11.22 1.38 -9.24
C PRO A 91 9.88 1.99 -8.86
N SER A 92 9.81 3.32 -8.81
CA SER A 92 8.56 4.03 -8.54
C SER A 92 7.50 3.67 -9.58
N SER A 93 6.31 3.37 -9.10
CA SER A 93 5.11 3.10 -9.89
C SER A 93 3.95 3.91 -9.31
N SER A 94 2.72 3.58 -9.66
CA SER A 94 1.53 4.12 -9.03
C SER A 94 0.32 3.21 -9.25
N LEU A 95 -0.79 3.51 -8.56
CA LEU A 95 -2.05 2.83 -8.83
C LEU A 95 -2.53 3.12 -10.27
N GLU A 96 -2.36 4.34 -10.78
CA GLU A 96 -2.72 4.71 -12.16
C GLU A 96 -2.01 3.83 -13.19
N ALA A 97 -0.72 3.58 -12.97
CA ALA A 97 0.12 2.78 -13.85
C ALA A 97 -0.18 1.28 -13.73
N ALA A 98 -0.59 0.81 -12.55
CA ALA A 98 -0.90 -0.59 -12.29
C ALA A 98 -2.30 -1.01 -12.78
N GLU A 99 -3.23 -0.06 -12.86
CA GLU A 99 -4.61 -0.27 -13.32
C GLU A 99 -4.64 -0.39 -14.85
N GLU A 100 -5.13 -1.52 -15.36
CA GLU A 100 -5.07 -1.87 -16.78
C GLU A 100 -6.45 -2.04 -17.45
N ASN A 101 -7.55 -2.05 -16.68
CA ASN A 101 -8.87 -2.46 -17.19
C ASN A 101 -9.80 -1.30 -17.53
N LEU A 102 -9.62 -0.14 -16.89
CA LEU A 102 -10.47 1.03 -17.01
C LEU A 102 -9.78 2.16 -17.77
N ASN A 103 -10.58 3.10 -18.24
CA ASN A 103 -10.10 4.33 -18.84
C ASN A 103 -11.04 5.50 -18.52
N GLY A 104 -10.54 6.72 -18.77
CA GLY A 104 -11.27 7.96 -18.56
C GLY A 104 -11.89 8.06 -17.16
N LYS A 105 -13.15 8.50 -17.11
CA LYS A 105 -13.86 8.79 -15.85
C LYS A 105 -14.02 7.55 -14.96
N ASP A 106 -14.15 6.36 -15.53
CA ASP A 106 -14.38 5.14 -14.76
C ASP A 106 -13.11 4.77 -13.98
N LYS A 107 -11.95 4.91 -14.64
CA LYS A 107 -10.63 4.77 -14.01
C LYS A 107 -10.46 5.80 -12.90
N ASP A 108 -10.78 7.07 -13.16
CA ASP A 108 -10.63 8.13 -12.16
C ASP A 108 -11.45 7.86 -10.90
N LEU A 109 -12.71 7.44 -11.05
CA LEU A 109 -13.57 7.10 -9.92
C LEU A 109 -13.05 5.89 -9.14
N PHE A 110 -12.67 4.82 -9.85
CA PHE A 110 -12.13 3.61 -9.21
C PHE A 110 -10.86 3.91 -8.42
N LEU A 111 -9.92 4.65 -9.02
CA LEU A 111 -8.66 5.00 -8.38
C LEU A 111 -8.89 5.91 -7.17
N ASN A 112 -9.80 6.87 -7.24
CA ASN A 112 -10.15 7.70 -6.08
C ASN A 112 -10.72 6.85 -4.93
N PHE A 113 -11.60 5.91 -5.25
CA PHE A 113 -12.16 4.98 -4.26
C PHE A 113 -11.05 4.12 -3.62
N ILE A 114 -10.19 3.48 -4.42
CA ILE A 114 -9.06 2.67 -3.90
C ILE A 114 -8.10 3.51 -3.06
N LYS A 115 -7.72 4.70 -3.53
CA LYS A 115 -6.83 5.61 -2.79
C LYS A 115 -7.43 6.05 -1.46
N SER A 116 -8.75 6.15 -1.33
CA SER A 116 -9.38 6.48 -0.05
C SER A 116 -9.19 5.39 1.01
N MET A 117 -8.93 4.15 0.59
CA MET A 117 -8.70 2.99 1.46
C MET A 117 -7.20 2.70 1.65
N LEU A 118 -6.40 2.84 0.59
CA LEU A 118 -4.97 2.53 0.57
C LEU A 118 -4.11 3.74 0.97
N GLN A 119 -4.24 4.14 2.24
CA GLN A 119 -3.44 5.21 2.84
C GLN A 119 -2.45 4.65 3.87
N TRP A 120 -1.24 5.22 3.92
CA TRP A 120 -0.23 4.90 4.93
C TRP A 120 -0.75 5.11 6.35
N GLU A 121 -1.32 6.29 6.60
CA GLU A 121 -1.90 6.68 7.88
C GLU A 121 -3.29 6.05 8.05
N PRO A 122 -3.49 5.18 9.05
CA PRO A 122 -4.78 4.52 9.29
C PRO A 122 -5.95 5.50 9.47
N GLU A 123 -5.69 6.64 10.09
CA GLU A 123 -6.61 7.75 10.35
C GLU A 123 -7.06 8.50 9.09
N LYS A 124 -6.33 8.41 7.98
CA LYS A 124 -6.71 9.03 6.70
C LYS A 124 -7.56 8.11 5.82
N ARG A 125 -7.76 6.86 6.23
CA ARG A 125 -8.58 5.90 5.49
C ARG A 125 -10.05 6.21 5.71
N MET A 126 -10.82 6.23 4.61
CA MET A 126 -12.24 6.51 4.67
C MET A 126 -12.99 5.41 5.46
N PRO A 127 -13.89 5.76 6.39
CA PRO A 127 -14.69 4.78 7.12
C PRO A 127 -15.64 4.01 6.20
N ALA A 128 -15.95 2.75 6.55
CA ALA A 128 -16.86 1.89 5.77
C ALA A 128 -18.21 2.57 5.45
N ARG A 129 -18.79 3.30 6.41
CA ARG A 129 -20.07 4.01 6.22
C ARG A 129 -20.00 5.07 5.12
N GLU A 130 -18.86 5.73 4.96
CA GLU A 130 -18.66 6.75 3.93
C GLU A 130 -18.37 6.11 2.58
N LEU A 131 -17.57 5.04 2.55
CA LEU A 131 -17.27 4.26 1.35
C LEU A 131 -18.54 3.75 0.65
N LEU A 132 -19.59 3.39 1.41
CA LEU A 132 -20.88 2.95 0.84
C LEU A 132 -21.57 4.01 -0.04
N ASN A 133 -21.23 5.29 0.15
CA ASN A 133 -21.77 6.40 -0.64
C ASN A 133 -20.78 6.90 -1.72
N ASP A 134 -19.67 6.17 -1.93
CA ASP A 134 -18.67 6.59 -2.90
C ASP A 134 -19.25 6.57 -4.33
N PRO A 135 -18.99 7.61 -5.15
CA PRO A 135 -19.49 7.69 -6.51
C PRO A 135 -19.16 6.48 -7.40
N TRP A 136 -18.06 5.76 -7.14
CA TRP A 136 -17.72 4.54 -7.88
C TRP A 136 -18.75 3.42 -7.63
N LEU A 137 -19.19 3.23 -6.38
CA LEU A 137 -20.19 2.20 -6.02
C LEU A 137 -21.61 2.60 -6.41
N THR A 138 -21.96 3.88 -6.28
CA THR A 138 -23.34 4.33 -6.50
C THR A 138 -23.68 4.56 -7.97
N ARG A 139 -22.69 4.46 -8.87
CA ARG A 139 -22.88 4.73 -10.31
C ARG A 139 -23.79 3.73 -11.03
N SER A 140 -24.04 2.55 -10.44
CA SER A 140 -24.90 1.52 -11.02
C SER A 140 -26.38 1.60 -10.63
N GLN A 141 -26.87 2.76 -10.14
CA GLN A 141 -28.31 2.97 -9.86
C GLN A 141 -29.06 3.75 -10.94
N VAL A 142 -28.66 3.67 -12.21
CA VAL A 142 -29.45 4.20 -13.34
C VAL A 142 -29.53 3.17 -14.46
#